data_AF-A0A835GNN0-F1
#
_entry.id   AF-A0A835GNN0-F1
#
_cell.length_a   1.000
_cell.length_b   1.000
_cell.length_c   1.000
_cell.angle_alpha   90.00
_cell.angle_beta   90.00
_cell.angle_gamma   90.00
#
_symmetry.space_group_name_H-M   'P 1'
#
loop_
_entity.id
_entity.type
_entity.pdbx_description
1 polymer ?
#
loop_
_entity_poly.entity_id
_entity_poly.type
_entity_poly.pdbx_seq_one_letter_code
_entity_poly.pdbx_strand_id
1 'polypeptide(L)'
;MASNKRHATEAPSPPTPEGNKEDIRSIIQEIIKQEFSDMVKQINNNIMCTINKELAPIREEIREINKSMKFINDTFEEIKSEQNLAKEKMKQIELENKELRSTLGDLQARTNALEQQSRKCNLEIQCVPENKKENVARPRSIIVQLVTPRLRDQLLASITKYNHENPQEKLNCSHLGFAGRKSPVYVAEHLSPANRALHAAARIKAKEMHYKYIWVRDEHNQYQVLMTQKDTT
;
A
#
# COMPACT_ATOMS: atom_id res chain seq x y z
N MET A 1 54.34 101.62 77.89
CA MET A 1 55.72 101.57 77.34
C MET A 1 55.67 100.95 75.95
N ALA A 2 56.70 101.18 75.12
CA ALA A 2 57.16 100.35 73.98
C ALA A 2 56.16 99.77 72.93
N SER A 3 55.94 100.54 71.86
CA SER A 3 56.30 100.25 70.43
C SER A 3 56.24 98.83 69.78
N ASN A 4 55.72 98.81 68.52
CA ASN A 4 56.02 97.90 67.36
C ASN A 4 55.59 96.40 67.45
N LYS A 5 55.41 95.59 66.38
CA LYS A 5 55.13 95.64 64.88
C LYS A 5 54.98 94.16 64.39
N ARG A 6 54.40 93.74 63.24
CA ARG A 6 53.61 94.29 62.11
C ARG A 6 52.57 93.22 61.68
N HIS A 7 51.46 93.59 61.03
CA HIS A 7 51.02 92.94 59.76
C HIS A 7 50.03 93.80 58.95
N ALA A 8 49.75 93.42 57.70
CA ALA A 8 48.81 94.07 56.80
C ALA A 8 48.08 93.02 55.94
N THR A 9 46.79 93.24 55.67
CA THR A 9 45.95 92.47 54.73
C THR A 9 44.75 93.31 54.27
N GLU A 10 44.71 93.60 52.97
CA GLU A 10 43.55 93.74 52.06
C GLU A 10 42.37 94.71 52.35
N ALA A 11 41.78 95.18 51.24
CA ALA A 11 40.56 96.00 51.12
C ALA A 11 40.18 96.08 49.62
N PRO A 12 38.96 96.51 49.23
CA PRO A 12 37.65 96.40 49.87
C PRO A 12 36.59 95.74 48.91
N SER A 13 35.32 95.67 49.32
CA SER A 13 34.19 95.36 48.42
C SER A 13 32.98 96.29 48.67
N PRO A 14 32.37 96.90 47.64
CA PRO A 14 31.19 97.75 47.80
C PRO A 14 29.86 96.96 47.79
N PRO A 15 28.81 97.45 48.46
CA PRO A 15 27.46 96.86 48.38
C PRO A 15 26.84 97.11 47.00
N THR A 16 26.09 96.14 46.48
CA THR A 16 25.32 96.25 45.22
C THR A 16 23.81 96.28 45.48
N PRO A 17 23.00 96.89 44.60
CA PRO A 17 21.57 97.06 44.86
C PRO A 17 20.77 95.75 44.81
N GLU A 18 19.85 95.60 45.76
CA GLU A 18 18.85 94.53 45.79
C GLU A 18 17.55 95.03 45.15
N GLY A 19 17.21 94.46 43.99
CA GLY A 19 15.97 94.76 43.28
C GLY A 19 15.60 93.64 42.31
N ASN A 20 14.32 93.23 42.33
CA ASN A 20 13.58 92.44 41.33
C ASN A 20 14.17 91.09 40.87
N LYS A 21 15.21 90.55 41.52
CA LYS A 21 15.84 89.26 41.13
C LYS A 21 14.92 88.05 41.35
N GLU A 22 14.00 88.10 42.32
CA GLU A 22 13.14 86.96 42.68
C GLU A 22 11.88 86.86 41.83
N ASP A 23 11.23 87.99 41.48
CA ASP A 23 10.11 88.02 40.55
C ASP A 23 10.53 87.53 39.15
N ILE A 24 11.65 88.06 38.64
CA ILE A 24 12.22 87.63 37.35
C ILE A 24 12.54 86.13 37.37
N ARG A 25 13.08 85.61 38.48
CA ARG A 25 13.36 84.17 38.64
C ARG A 25 12.08 83.34 38.67
N SER A 26 11.02 83.83 39.30
CA SER A 26 9.72 83.15 39.38
C SER A 26 9.05 83.09 38.00
N ILE A 27 9.00 84.20 37.28
CA ILE A 27 8.48 84.28 35.90
C ILE A 27 9.26 83.35 34.96
N ILE A 28 10.60 83.32 35.05
CA ILE A 28 11.41 82.39 34.25
C ILE A 28 11.14 80.92 34.62
N GLN A 29 10.97 80.59 35.90
CA GLN A 29 10.60 79.23 36.31
C GLN A 29 9.20 78.82 35.85
N GLU A 30 8.25 79.75 35.81
CA GLU A 30 6.88 79.50 35.35
C GLU A 30 6.83 79.29 33.83
N ILE A 31 7.52 80.13 33.05
CA ILE A 31 7.68 79.94 31.60
C ILE A 31 8.36 78.60 31.30
N ILE A 32 9.48 78.28 31.96
CA ILE A 32 10.19 77.00 31.75
C ILE A 32 9.31 75.79 32.12
N LYS A 33 8.50 75.89 33.20
CA LYS A 33 7.53 74.84 33.54
C LYS A 33 6.44 74.70 32.48
N GLN A 34 5.92 75.80 31.95
CA GLN A 34 4.87 75.78 30.93
C GLN A 34 5.39 75.17 29.63
N GLU A 35 6.52 75.67 29.10
CA GLU A 35 7.18 75.14 27.91
C GLU A 35 7.53 73.66 28.05
N PHE A 36 8.06 73.23 29.21
CA PHE A 36 8.36 71.82 29.46
C PHE A 36 7.08 70.97 29.58
N SER A 37 6.01 71.51 30.18
CA SER A 37 4.70 70.85 30.26
C SER A 37 4.09 70.66 28.88
N ASP A 38 4.14 71.68 28.03
CA ASP A 38 3.59 71.64 26.67
C ASP A 38 4.45 70.78 25.74
N MET A 39 5.77 70.81 25.85
CA MET A 39 6.67 69.86 25.18
C MET A 39 6.37 68.40 25.57
N VAL A 40 6.17 68.11 26.86
CA VAL A 40 5.80 66.74 27.32
C VAL A 40 4.41 66.33 26.82
N LYS A 41 3.42 67.24 26.78
CA LYS A 41 2.12 66.99 26.14
C LYS A 41 2.29 66.70 24.65
N GLN A 42 3.12 67.47 23.95
CA GLN A 42 3.38 67.28 22.52
C GLN A 42 4.04 65.93 22.23
N ILE A 43 5.04 65.53 23.04
CA ILE A 43 5.70 64.22 22.96
C ILE A 43 4.70 63.09 23.21
N ASN A 44 3.91 63.15 24.29
CA ASN A 44 2.88 62.15 24.57
C ASN A 44 1.83 62.06 23.47
N ASN A 45 1.35 63.20 22.95
CA ASN A 45 0.39 63.25 21.85
C ASN A 45 0.96 62.67 20.56
N ASN A 46 2.23 62.97 20.23
CA ASN A 46 2.91 62.42 19.06
C ASN A 46 3.12 60.90 19.19
N ILE A 47 3.55 60.42 20.36
CA ILE A 47 3.70 58.99 20.64
C ILE A 47 2.34 58.27 20.56
N MET A 48 1.30 58.80 21.19
CA MET A 48 -0.05 58.23 21.12
C MET A 48 -0.63 58.26 19.70
N CYS A 49 -0.39 59.33 18.93
CA CYS A 49 -0.83 59.42 17.53
C CYS A 49 -0.16 58.35 16.66
N THR A 50 1.17 58.21 16.75
CA THR A 50 1.93 57.19 16.01
C THR A 50 1.55 55.77 16.45
N ILE A 51 1.48 55.48 17.75
CA ILE A 51 1.11 54.16 18.24
C ILE A 51 -0.31 53.77 17.79
N ASN A 52 -1.29 54.68 17.85
CA ASN A 52 -2.63 54.37 17.35
C ASN A 52 -2.68 54.23 15.81
N LYS A 53 -1.86 54.98 15.06
CA LYS A 53 -1.74 54.82 13.60
C LYS A 53 -1.20 53.45 13.20
N GLU A 54 -0.19 52.92 13.89
CA GLU A 54 0.41 51.62 13.55
C GLU A 54 -0.38 50.43 14.13
N LEU A 55 -0.97 50.55 15.33
CA LEU A 55 -1.75 49.47 15.93
C LEU A 55 -3.15 49.29 15.30
N ALA A 56 -3.73 50.34 14.71
CA ALA A 56 -5.04 50.24 14.04
C ALA A 56 -5.05 49.26 12.83
N PRO A 57 -4.15 49.35 11.83
CA PRO A 57 -4.11 48.39 10.73
C PRO A 57 -3.76 46.98 11.20
N ILE A 58 -2.79 46.82 12.11
CA ILE A 58 -2.44 45.50 12.70
C ILE A 58 -3.67 44.85 13.36
N ARG A 59 -4.51 45.63 14.05
CA ARG A 59 -5.76 45.13 14.66
C ARG A 59 -6.83 44.75 13.63
N GLU A 60 -6.79 45.31 12.43
CA GLU A 60 -7.69 44.96 11.33
C GLU A 60 -7.18 43.72 10.58
N GLU A 61 -5.88 43.62 10.31
CA GLU A 61 -5.23 42.41 9.79
C GLU A 61 -5.48 41.20 10.70
N ILE A 62 -5.33 41.37 12.02
CA ILE A 62 -5.70 40.33 13.01
C ILE A 62 -7.18 39.95 12.89
N ARG A 63 -8.08 40.89 12.55
CA ARG A 63 -9.51 40.58 12.36
C ARG A 63 -9.76 39.76 11.10
N GLU A 64 -9.12 40.11 9.99
CA GLU A 64 -9.22 39.33 8.74
C GLU A 64 -8.57 37.94 8.88
N ILE A 65 -7.44 37.83 9.59
CA ILE A 65 -6.83 36.55 9.94
C ILE A 65 -7.78 35.70 10.79
N ASN A 66 -8.50 36.27 11.76
CA ASN A 66 -9.49 35.51 12.53
C ASN A 66 -10.70 35.06 11.68
N LYS A 67 -11.14 35.86 10.70
CA LYS A 67 -12.19 35.45 9.75
C LYS A 67 -11.73 34.30 8.85
N SER A 68 -10.53 34.40 8.27
CA SER A 68 -9.99 33.36 7.39
C SER A 68 -9.66 32.08 8.16
N MET A 69 -9.12 32.19 9.38
CA MET A 69 -8.91 31.06 10.29
C MET A 69 -10.21 30.33 10.60
N LYS A 70 -11.33 31.05 10.82
CA LYS A 70 -12.65 30.41 10.99
C LYS A 70 -13.07 29.65 9.72
N PHE A 71 -13.00 30.28 8.55
CA PHE A 71 -13.36 29.62 7.28
C PHE A 71 -12.50 28.36 7.00
N ILE A 72 -11.20 28.41 7.31
CA ILE A 72 -10.29 27.27 7.23
C ILE A 72 -10.67 26.17 8.23
N ASN A 73 -11.09 26.53 9.44
CA ASN A 73 -11.55 25.55 10.44
C ASN A 73 -12.88 24.88 10.02
N ASP A 74 -13.84 25.66 9.52
CA ASP A 74 -15.14 25.16 9.08
C ASP A 74 -14.96 24.19 7.89
N THR A 75 -14.14 24.54 6.89
CA THR A 75 -13.79 23.65 5.76
C THR A 75 -12.91 22.46 6.14
N PHE A 76 -12.06 22.59 7.17
CA PHE A 76 -11.28 21.46 7.69
C PHE A 76 -12.15 20.36 8.31
N GLU A 77 -13.18 20.73 9.08
CA GLU A 77 -14.12 19.77 9.65
C GLU A 77 -15.01 19.12 8.58
N GLU A 78 -15.35 19.84 7.49
CA GLU A 78 -16.04 19.28 6.32
C GLU A 78 -15.17 18.22 5.61
N ILE A 79 -13.93 18.56 5.24
CA ILE A 79 -12.97 17.63 4.60
C ILE A 79 -12.71 16.41 5.48
N LYS A 80 -12.61 16.60 6.81
CA LYS A 80 -12.44 15.53 7.80
C LYS A 80 -13.68 14.63 7.89
N SER A 81 -14.89 15.18 7.72
CA SER A 81 -16.12 14.39 7.62
C SER A 81 -16.13 13.53 6.35
N GLU A 82 -15.81 14.12 5.19
CA GLU A 82 -15.69 13.40 3.92
C GLU A 82 -14.61 12.31 3.96
N GLN A 83 -13.45 12.59 4.57
CA GLN A 83 -12.36 11.64 4.73
C GLN A 83 -12.81 10.41 5.54
N ASN A 84 -13.57 10.60 6.62
CA ASN A 84 -14.10 9.50 7.41
C ASN A 84 -15.13 8.67 6.62
N LEU A 85 -16.03 9.32 5.86
CA LEU A 85 -16.98 8.64 5.00
C LEU A 85 -16.29 7.84 3.87
N ALA A 86 -15.25 8.42 3.25
CA ALA A 86 -14.45 7.74 2.23
C ALA A 86 -13.67 6.55 2.81
N LYS A 87 -13.13 6.69 4.02
CA LYS A 87 -12.45 5.62 4.75
C LYS A 87 -13.38 4.46 5.08
N GLU A 88 -14.64 4.73 5.46
CA GLU A 88 -15.61 3.66 5.73
C GLU A 88 -16.05 2.94 4.45
N LYS A 89 -16.28 3.70 3.37
CA LYS A 89 -16.52 3.12 2.02
C LYS A 89 -15.35 2.25 1.56
N MET A 90 -14.11 2.64 1.84
CA MET A 90 -12.93 1.83 1.51
C MET A 90 -12.97 0.47 2.21
N LYS A 91 -13.21 0.43 3.53
CA LYS A 91 -13.34 -0.84 4.29
C LYS A 91 -14.45 -1.72 3.74
N GLN A 92 -15.60 -1.14 3.41
CA GLN A 92 -16.74 -1.88 2.89
C GLN A 92 -16.41 -2.52 1.54
N ILE A 93 -15.76 -1.77 0.64
CA ILE A 93 -15.30 -2.27 -0.66
C ILE A 93 -14.22 -3.36 -0.48
N GLU A 94 -13.31 -3.23 0.49
CA GLU A 94 -12.31 -4.26 0.83
C GLU A 94 -12.97 -5.55 1.36
N LEU A 95 -13.98 -5.43 2.22
CA LEU A 95 -14.75 -6.55 2.78
C LEU A 95 -15.54 -7.28 1.69
N GLU A 96 -16.28 -6.56 0.86
CA GLU A 96 -17.02 -7.11 -0.29
C GLU A 96 -16.06 -7.78 -1.28
N ASN A 97 -14.91 -7.16 -1.58
CA ASN A 97 -13.88 -7.79 -2.43
C ASN A 97 -13.36 -9.10 -1.84
N LYS A 98 -13.22 -9.21 -0.51
CA LYS A 98 -12.79 -10.44 0.16
C LYS A 98 -13.87 -11.53 0.05
N GLU A 99 -15.13 -11.19 0.28
CA GLU A 99 -16.26 -12.12 0.19
C GLU A 99 -16.51 -12.61 -1.25
N LEU A 100 -16.46 -11.70 -2.23
CA LEU A 100 -16.54 -12.02 -3.65
C LEU A 100 -15.39 -12.93 -4.10
N ARG A 101 -14.16 -12.70 -3.61
CA ARG A 101 -13.01 -13.58 -3.91
C ARG A 101 -13.15 -14.97 -3.30
N SER A 102 -13.68 -15.09 -2.08
CA SER A 102 -13.99 -16.40 -1.48
C SER A 102 -15.03 -17.13 -2.33
N THR A 103 -16.16 -16.47 -2.59
CA THR A 103 -17.29 -17.03 -3.36
C THR A 103 -16.87 -17.47 -4.76
N LEU A 104 -16.02 -16.68 -5.44
CA LEU A 104 -15.48 -17.04 -6.75
C LEU A 104 -14.56 -18.27 -6.67
N GLY A 105 -13.75 -18.39 -5.63
CA GLY A 105 -12.93 -19.58 -5.37
C GLY A 105 -13.79 -20.84 -5.15
N ASP A 106 -14.82 -20.74 -4.32
CA ASP A 106 -15.75 -21.83 -4.03
C ASP A 106 -16.54 -22.27 -5.27
N LEU A 107 -17.02 -21.32 -6.08
CA LEU A 107 -17.69 -21.59 -7.35
C LEU A 107 -16.75 -22.19 -8.39
N GLN A 108 -15.48 -21.74 -8.45
CA GLN A 108 -14.47 -22.31 -9.34
C GLN A 108 -14.13 -23.76 -8.93
N ALA A 109 -13.96 -24.03 -7.64
CA ALA A 109 -13.74 -25.37 -7.11
C ALA A 109 -14.93 -26.32 -7.42
N ARG A 110 -16.16 -25.85 -7.17
CA ARG A 110 -17.39 -26.60 -7.49
C ARG A 110 -17.54 -26.87 -8.99
N THR A 111 -17.19 -25.90 -9.84
CA THR A 111 -17.23 -26.05 -11.29
C THR A 111 -16.21 -27.09 -11.77
N ASN A 112 -14.98 -27.04 -11.27
CA ASN A 112 -13.95 -28.04 -11.56
C ASN A 112 -14.35 -29.46 -11.10
N ALA A 113 -14.98 -29.58 -9.93
CA ALA A 113 -15.46 -30.87 -9.42
C ALA A 113 -16.56 -31.46 -10.33
N LEU A 114 -17.51 -30.65 -10.81
CA LEU A 114 -18.53 -31.07 -11.78
C LEU A 114 -17.92 -31.43 -13.15
N GLU A 115 -16.90 -30.69 -13.60
CA GLU A 115 -16.13 -31.01 -14.80
C GLU A 115 -15.35 -32.33 -14.70
N GLN A 116 -14.78 -32.67 -13.53
CA GLN A 116 -14.12 -33.96 -13.33
C GLN A 116 -15.15 -35.09 -13.18
N GLN A 117 -16.30 -34.83 -12.53
CA GLN A 117 -17.38 -35.79 -12.37
C GLN A 117 -17.98 -36.23 -13.72
N SER A 118 -18.21 -35.31 -14.66
CA SER A 118 -18.69 -35.64 -16.00
C SER A 118 -17.68 -36.44 -16.84
N ARG A 119 -16.39 -36.43 -16.44
CA ARG A 119 -15.31 -37.21 -17.04
C ARG A 119 -14.95 -38.49 -16.28
N LYS A 120 -15.64 -38.83 -15.19
CA LYS A 120 -15.27 -39.97 -14.30
C LYS A 120 -15.35 -41.35 -14.96
N CYS A 121 -16.00 -41.47 -16.12
CA CYS A 121 -16.00 -42.68 -16.95
C CYS A 121 -15.04 -42.63 -18.14
N ASN A 122 -14.28 -41.55 -18.32
CA ASN A 122 -13.58 -41.24 -19.56
C ASN A 122 -12.08 -41.53 -19.48
N LEU A 123 -11.56 -42.15 -20.53
CA LEU A 123 -10.12 -42.30 -20.78
C LEU A 123 -9.68 -41.38 -21.91
N GLU A 124 -8.43 -40.95 -21.83
CA GLU A 124 -7.70 -40.28 -22.91
C GLU A 124 -6.62 -41.22 -23.45
N ILE A 125 -6.70 -41.56 -24.73
CA ILE A 125 -5.71 -42.37 -25.45
C ILE A 125 -4.88 -41.43 -26.33
N GLN A 126 -3.58 -41.38 -26.08
CA GLN A 126 -2.61 -40.50 -26.75
C GLN A 126 -1.66 -41.32 -27.65
N CYS A 127 -1.08 -40.65 -28.65
CA CYS A 127 -0.10 -41.22 -29.59
C CYS A 127 -0.62 -42.31 -30.56
N VAL A 128 -1.94 -42.41 -30.75
CA VAL A 128 -2.58 -43.27 -31.77
C VAL A 128 -2.77 -42.48 -33.08
N PRO A 129 -2.32 -42.98 -34.25
CA PRO A 129 -2.61 -42.39 -35.56
C PRO A 129 -4.10 -42.42 -35.91
N GLU A 130 -4.62 -41.35 -36.54
CA GLU A 130 -5.98 -41.35 -37.07
C GLU A 130 -6.01 -42.02 -38.46
N ASN A 131 -4.92 -41.91 -39.24
CA ASN A 131 -4.81 -42.50 -40.58
C ASN A 131 -3.47 -43.21 -40.86
N LYS A 132 -3.51 -44.30 -41.63
CA LYS A 132 -2.31 -45.10 -42.03
C LYS A 132 -1.26 -44.35 -42.88
N LYS A 133 -1.55 -43.12 -43.31
CA LYS A 133 -0.66 -42.25 -44.12
C LYS A 133 -0.33 -40.91 -43.44
N GLU A 134 -0.73 -40.75 -42.18
CA GLU A 134 -0.53 -39.50 -41.43
C GLU A 134 0.93 -39.36 -40.97
N ASN A 135 1.53 -38.18 -41.10
CA ASN A 135 2.87 -37.91 -40.59
C ASN A 135 2.79 -37.48 -39.10
N VAL A 136 2.59 -38.47 -38.24
CA VAL A 136 2.18 -38.31 -36.83
C VAL A 136 3.34 -37.79 -35.95
N ALA A 137 3.62 -36.49 -36.04
CA ALA A 137 4.50 -35.81 -35.08
C ALA A 137 3.84 -35.65 -33.70
N ARG A 138 2.54 -35.32 -33.68
CA ARG A 138 1.63 -35.31 -32.52
C ARG A 138 0.19 -35.55 -32.99
N PRO A 139 -0.40 -36.74 -32.78
CA PRO A 139 -1.79 -36.97 -33.15
C PRO A 139 -2.72 -36.34 -32.12
N ARG A 140 -3.99 -36.17 -32.50
CA ARG A 140 -5.06 -35.82 -31.55
C ARG A 140 -5.29 -36.98 -30.58
N SER A 141 -5.58 -36.68 -29.31
CA SER A 141 -5.93 -37.73 -28.36
C SER A 141 -7.40 -38.14 -28.51
N ILE A 142 -7.64 -39.45 -28.40
CA ILE A 142 -8.96 -40.07 -28.54
C ILE A 142 -9.58 -40.17 -27.15
N ILE A 143 -10.79 -39.65 -26.97
CA ILE A 143 -11.55 -39.80 -25.73
C ILE A 143 -12.47 -41.01 -25.84
N VAL A 144 -12.38 -41.93 -24.88
CA VAL A 144 -13.23 -43.12 -24.78
C VAL A 144 -14.06 -43.02 -23.51
N GLN A 145 -15.38 -42.95 -23.65
CA GLN A 145 -16.32 -43.01 -22.53
C GLN A 145 -16.73 -44.47 -22.27
N LEU A 146 -16.51 -44.94 -21.04
CA LEU A 146 -16.88 -46.29 -20.61
C LEU A 146 -18.19 -46.28 -19.81
N VAL A 147 -18.77 -47.47 -19.58
CA VAL A 147 -20.07 -47.60 -18.90
C VAL A 147 -19.98 -47.23 -17.41
N THR A 148 -18.84 -47.48 -16.76
CA THR A 148 -18.64 -47.17 -15.33
C THR A 148 -17.20 -46.72 -15.03
N PRO A 149 -16.98 -45.97 -13.93
CA PRO A 149 -15.62 -45.66 -13.45
C PRO A 149 -14.83 -46.92 -13.10
N ARG A 150 -15.49 -47.98 -12.58
CA ARG A 150 -14.82 -49.24 -12.24
C ARG A 150 -14.15 -49.90 -13.45
N LEU A 151 -14.81 -49.89 -14.61
CA LEU A 151 -14.24 -50.41 -15.85
C LEU A 151 -13.09 -49.54 -16.37
N ARG A 152 -13.21 -48.22 -16.19
CA ARG A 152 -12.18 -47.20 -16.50
C ARG A 152 -10.93 -47.42 -15.64
N ASP A 153 -11.09 -47.63 -14.33
CA ASP A 153 -10.02 -47.93 -13.38
C ASP A 153 -9.38 -49.30 -13.66
N GLN A 154 -10.19 -50.33 -13.90
CA GLN A 154 -9.73 -51.69 -14.22
C GLN A 154 -8.86 -51.72 -15.48
N LEU A 155 -9.27 -51.01 -16.55
CA LEU A 155 -8.50 -50.94 -17.79
C LEU A 155 -7.16 -50.20 -17.60
N LEU A 156 -7.15 -49.09 -16.87
CA LEU A 156 -5.90 -48.40 -16.50
C LEU A 156 -4.96 -49.28 -15.67
N ALA A 157 -5.50 -50.03 -14.70
CA ALA A 157 -4.73 -50.96 -13.89
C ALA A 157 -4.15 -52.12 -14.74
N SER A 158 -4.94 -52.70 -15.65
CA SER A 158 -4.49 -53.74 -16.58
C SER A 158 -3.39 -53.26 -17.53
N ILE A 159 -3.52 -52.05 -18.09
CA ILE A 159 -2.49 -51.44 -18.95
C ILE A 159 -1.22 -51.12 -18.15
N THR A 160 -1.35 -50.63 -16.92
CA THR A 160 -0.21 -50.36 -16.03
C THR A 160 0.53 -51.65 -15.68
N LYS A 161 -0.19 -52.72 -15.34
CA LYS A 161 0.35 -54.05 -15.12
C LYS A 161 1.09 -54.57 -16.36
N TYR A 162 0.45 -54.54 -17.52
CA TYR A 162 1.06 -54.97 -18.79
C TYR A 162 2.37 -54.21 -19.10
N ASN A 163 2.39 -52.90 -18.91
CA ASN A 163 3.58 -52.05 -19.12
C ASN A 163 4.71 -52.26 -18.09
N HIS A 164 4.39 -52.86 -16.94
CA HIS A 164 5.37 -53.29 -15.93
C HIS A 164 5.91 -54.69 -16.23
N GLU A 165 5.06 -55.63 -16.65
CA GLU A 165 5.43 -56.99 -17.05
C GLU A 165 6.21 -57.02 -18.38
N ASN A 166 6.03 -56.02 -19.25
CA ASN A 166 6.71 -55.90 -20.55
C ASN A 166 7.54 -54.60 -20.67
N PRO A 167 8.65 -54.43 -19.92
CA PRO A 167 9.41 -53.16 -19.93
C PRO A 167 9.97 -52.74 -21.30
N GLN A 168 10.30 -53.72 -22.15
CA GLN A 168 10.88 -53.52 -23.50
C GLN A 168 9.80 -53.42 -24.59
N GLU A 169 8.61 -53.97 -24.35
CA GLU A 169 7.49 -54.07 -25.31
C GLU A 169 6.22 -53.49 -24.66
N LYS A 170 6.30 -52.23 -24.24
CA LYS A 170 5.15 -51.50 -23.68
C LYS A 170 4.07 -51.28 -24.74
N LEU A 171 2.85 -50.98 -24.27
CA LEU A 171 1.69 -50.72 -25.11
C LEU A 171 2.04 -49.74 -26.25
N ASN A 172 1.85 -50.19 -27.49
CA ASN A 172 2.25 -49.50 -28.70
C ASN A 172 1.25 -49.79 -29.83
N CYS A 173 1.32 -49.01 -30.91
CA CYS A 173 0.32 -49.08 -31.99
C CYS A 173 0.23 -50.44 -32.69
N SER A 174 1.27 -51.28 -32.67
CA SER A 174 1.18 -52.63 -33.26
C SER A 174 0.24 -53.56 -32.46
N HIS A 175 0.09 -53.34 -31.15
CA HIS A 175 -0.86 -54.07 -30.30
C HIS A 175 -2.31 -53.65 -30.55
N LEU A 176 -2.53 -52.53 -31.26
CA LEU A 176 -3.83 -52.06 -31.72
C LEU A 176 -4.07 -52.39 -33.22
N GLY A 177 -3.23 -53.20 -33.84
CA GLY A 177 -3.36 -53.62 -35.25
C GLY A 177 -2.85 -52.61 -36.29
N PHE A 178 -2.17 -51.52 -35.89
CA PHE A 178 -1.53 -50.63 -36.84
C PHE A 178 -0.22 -51.22 -37.37
N ALA A 179 -0.18 -51.52 -38.66
CA ALA A 179 1.04 -51.93 -39.35
C ALA A 179 1.98 -50.73 -39.59
N GLY A 180 3.29 -50.92 -39.41
CA GLY A 180 4.31 -49.91 -39.62
C GLY A 180 5.32 -49.83 -38.48
N ARG A 181 5.90 -48.64 -38.26
CA ARG A 181 6.83 -48.39 -37.16
C ARG A 181 6.08 -48.42 -35.82
N LYS A 182 6.56 -49.22 -34.86
CA LYS A 182 6.04 -49.22 -33.48
C LYS A 182 6.24 -47.84 -32.84
N SER A 183 5.14 -47.20 -32.45
CA SER A 183 5.09 -45.97 -31.63
C SER A 183 4.34 -46.26 -30.32
N PRO A 184 4.82 -45.76 -29.17
CA PRO A 184 4.19 -46.01 -27.87
C PRO A 184 2.80 -45.37 -27.81
N VAL A 185 1.87 -46.03 -27.12
CA VAL A 185 0.51 -45.55 -26.85
C VAL A 185 0.37 -45.32 -25.36
N TYR A 186 -0.10 -44.13 -25.00
CA TYR A 186 -0.34 -43.77 -23.59
C TYR A 186 -1.83 -43.71 -23.34
N VAL A 187 -2.28 -44.30 -22.23
CA VAL A 187 -3.68 -44.25 -21.78
C VAL A 187 -3.71 -43.64 -20.40
N ALA A 188 -4.55 -42.62 -20.21
CA ALA A 188 -4.69 -41.88 -18.98
C ALA A 188 -6.18 -41.63 -18.65
N GLU A 189 -6.47 -41.18 -17.43
CA GLU A 189 -7.78 -40.59 -17.12
C GLU A 189 -7.96 -39.27 -17.88
N HIS A 190 -9.15 -39.03 -18.42
CA HIS A 190 -9.49 -37.73 -19.00
C HIS A 190 -9.74 -36.71 -17.87
N LEU A 191 -8.75 -35.88 -17.60
CA LEU A 191 -8.83 -34.82 -16.59
C LEU A 191 -9.56 -33.57 -17.11
N SER A 192 -10.15 -32.78 -16.20
CA SER A 192 -10.59 -31.41 -16.49
C SER A 192 -9.41 -30.53 -16.96
N PRO A 193 -9.66 -29.40 -17.66
CA PRO A 193 -8.60 -28.48 -18.08
C PRO A 193 -7.77 -27.96 -16.90
N ALA A 194 -8.40 -27.64 -15.77
CA ALA A 194 -7.72 -27.18 -14.56
C ALA A 194 -6.86 -28.29 -13.93
N ASN A 195 -7.37 -29.52 -13.80
CA ASN A 195 -6.63 -30.65 -13.25
C ASN A 195 -5.45 -31.04 -14.16
N ARG A 196 -5.65 -31.03 -15.49
CA ARG A 196 -4.59 -31.25 -16.49
C ARG A 196 -3.51 -30.17 -16.42
N ALA A 197 -3.89 -28.90 -16.26
CA ALA A 197 -2.95 -27.79 -16.12
C ALA A 197 -2.15 -27.85 -14.81
N LEU A 198 -2.81 -28.14 -13.68
CA LEU A 198 -2.16 -28.33 -12.38
C LEU A 198 -1.16 -29.49 -12.42
N HIS A 199 -1.52 -30.63 -13.03
CA HIS A 199 -0.60 -31.75 -13.20
C HIS A 199 0.59 -31.41 -14.11
N ALA A 200 0.38 -30.64 -15.18
CA ALA A 200 1.47 -30.16 -16.03
C ALA A 200 2.43 -29.23 -15.28
N ALA A 201 1.90 -28.26 -14.52
CA ALA A 201 2.69 -27.35 -13.68
C ALA A 201 3.49 -28.09 -12.61
N ALA A 202 2.86 -29.05 -11.91
CA ALA A 202 3.54 -29.90 -10.93
C ALA A 202 4.65 -30.75 -11.56
N ARG A 203 4.47 -31.27 -12.78
CA ARG A 203 5.53 -32.00 -13.52
C ARG A 203 6.70 -31.11 -13.93
N ILE A 204 6.45 -29.85 -14.25
CA ILE A 204 7.52 -28.86 -14.49
C ILE A 204 8.27 -28.59 -13.18
N LYS A 205 7.55 -28.25 -12.10
CA LYS A 205 8.13 -27.92 -10.80
C LYS A 205 8.90 -29.10 -10.16
N ALA A 206 8.42 -30.34 -10.35
CA ALA A 206 9.13 -31.55 -9.94
C ALA A 206 10.51 -31.66 -10.60
N LYS A 207 10.59 -31.37 -11.91
CA LYS A 207 11.84 -31.43 -12.67
C LYS A 207 12.82 -30.33 -12.24
N GLU A 208 12.32 -29.12 -11.99
CA GLU A 208 13.13 -28.00 -11.47
C GLU A 208 13.70 -28.29 -10.08
N MET A 209 12.91 -28.91 -9.19
CA MET A 209 13.29 -29.15 -7.79
C MET A 209 13.79 -30.60 -7.54
N HIS A 210 14.14 -31.32 -8.62
CA HIS A 210 14.68 -32.68 -8.63
C HIS A 210 13.88 -33.75 -7.84
N TYR A 211 12.55 -33.61 -7.79
CA TYR A 211 11.65 -34.60 -7.19
C TYR A 211 11.63 -35.89 -8.03
N LYS A 212 11.76 -37.05 -7.37
CA LYS A 212 11.89 -38.35 -8.05
C LYS A 212 10.55 -38.93 -8.48
N TYR A 213 9.52 -38.76 -7.65
CA TYR A 213 8.19 -39.29 -7.92
C TYR A 213 7.12 -38.21 -7.75
N ILE A 214 6.10 -38.33 -8.59
CA ILE A 214 4.88 -37.52 -8.59
C ILE A 214 3.73 -38.51 -8.67
N TRP A 215 2.71 -38.36 -7.85
CA TRP A 215 1.47 -39.11 -7.97
C TRP A 215 0.26 -38.21 -7.76
N VAL A 216 -0.89 -38.72 -8.18
CA VAL A 216 -2.18 -38.02 -8.15
C VAL A 216 -3.05 -38.68 -7.09
N ARG A 217 -3.83 -37.90 -6.35
CA ARG A 217 -4.82 -38.38 -5.39
C ARG A 217 -6.14 -37.63 -5.60
N ASP A 218 -7.24 -38.37 -5.76
CA ASP A 218 -8.61 -37.83 -5.73
C ASP A 218 -9.14 -38.04 -4.30
N GLU A 219 -9.07 -37.00 -3.46
CA GLU A 219 -9.64 -37.02 -2.11
C GLU A 219 -10.72 -35.95 -2.01
N HIS A 220 -11.92 -36.33 -1.57
CA HIS A 220 -13.05 -35.41 -1.40
C HIS A 220 -13.39 -34.58 -2.66
N ASN A 221 -13.26 -35.17 -3.86
CA ASN A 221 -13.36 -34.53 -5.18
C ASN A 221 -12.31 -33.42 -5.44
N GLN A 222 -11.24 -33.34 -4.64
CA GLN A 222 -10.10 -32.47 -4.88
C GLN A 222 -8.96 -33.23 -5.55
N TYR A 223 -8.57 -32.76 -6.73
CA TYR A 223 -7.44 -33.29 -7.49
C TYR A 223 -6.13 -32.78 -6.88
N GLN A 224 -5.45 -33.62 -6.10
CA GLN A 224 -4.18 -33.31 -5.48
C GLN A 224 -3.02 -33.94 -6.27
N VAL A 225 -1.92 -33.20 -6.40
CA VAL A 225 -0.67 -33.71 -6.96
C VAL A 225 0.38 -33.72 -5.85
N LEU A 226 0.81 -34.92 -5.48
CA LEU A 226 1.76 -35.18 -4.40
C LEU A 226 3.12 -35.51 -4.99
N MET A 227 4.17 -35.05 -4.32
CA MET A 227 5.54 -35.05 -4.84
C MET A 227 6.47 -35.51 -3.72
N THR A 228 7.39 -36.44 -3.99
CA THR A 228 8.45 -36.79 -3.03
C THR A 228 9.86 -36.63 -3.61
N GLN A 229 10.75 -36.04 -2.83
CA GLN A 229 12.19 -36.19 -3.02
C GLN A 229 12.59 -37.58 -2.53
N LYS A 230 13.70 -38.12 -3.06
CA LYS A 230 14.34 -39.29 -2.45
C LYS A 230 15.24 -38.76 -1.34
N ASP A 231 15.22 -39.39 -0.17
CA ASP A 231 16.19 -39.10 0.88
C ASP A 231 17.63 -39.19 0.34
N THR A 232 18.40 -38.13 0.61
CA THR A 232 19.82 -38.02 0.25
C THR A 232 20.66 -38.78 1.25
N THR A 233 20.67 -40.11 1.07
CA THR A 233 21.76 -41.02 1.44
C THR A 233 22.95 -40.81 0.50
#